data_AF-A0A2J0KNW5-F1
#
_entry.id   AF-A0A2J0KNW5-F1
#
_cell.length_a   1.000
_cell.length_b   1.000
_cell.length_c   1.000
_cell.angle_alpha   90.00
_cell.angle_beta   90.00
_cell.angle_gamma   90.00
#
_symmetry.space_group_name_H-M   'P 1'
#
loop_
_entity.id
_entity.type
_entity.pdbx_description
1 polymer ?
#
loop_
_entity_poly.entity_id
_entity_poly.type
_entity_poly.pdbx_seq_one_letter_code
_entity_poly.pdbx_strand_id
1 'polypeptide(L)'
;MTAVEECMNLPAGSVLEANKNRSLPNVKNIIPIASGKGGVGKSTVSANIALALVRSGARVGLMDADVYGPSIPTILGISEKPVQANRRILPVIRYGLKVISMGFFVPVNEAVIWRGPMLHKMVSDFLELVDWGELDYLMIDLPPGTGDVPLSLCQTIPLTGAVIVSTPQDVAWHVAQKAIVMFDKLNTPILGVIENMSHFVCSHCGSTEEIFGSGGAKKAAETLEIPYLGGISLDTSIRLTSDAGEPIVHGNPEHLAAKAFIQIAERLVSLVNIRNTQGGCRNVPVKIGPVNQPQIQIEWNDGKKSSFTPKALRMVCPCAACVDELTGAKKTDPLGIADGLRAVAIQPVGRYALHIIFSDGHATGLYGFELLRKLDSSGSS
;
A
#
# COMPACT_ATOMS: atom_id res chain seq x y z
N MET A 1 -33.82 -22.08 -12.35
CA MET A 1 -32.99 -21.03 -12.96
C MET A 1 -32.81 -19.97 -11.90
N THR A 2 -31.68 -20.03 -11.20
CA THR A 2 -31.38 -19.26 -9.99
C THR A 2 -30.75 -17.91 -10.38
N ALA A 3 -30.86 -16.90 -9.52
CA ALA A 3 -30.33 -15.54 -9.73
C ALA A 3 -28.82 -15.49 -10.06
N VAL A 4 -28.09 -16.60 -9.90
CA VAL A 4 -26.68 -16.78 -10.30
C VAL A 4 -26.53 -16.87 -11.82
N GLU A 5 -27.48 -17.46 -12.55
CA GLU A 5 -27.42 -17.60 -14.01
C GLU A 5 -27.70 -16.27 -14.74
N GLU A 6 -28.56 -15.41 -14.20
CA GLU A 6 -28.87 -14.11 -14.80
C GLU A 6 -27.68 -13.13 -14.76
N CYS A 7 -26.82 -13.20 -13.74
CA CYS A 7 -25.55 -12.45 -13.71
C CYS A 7 -24.48 -13.04 -14.66
N MET A 8 -24.61 -14.30 -15.10
CA MET A 8 -23.62 -14.97 -15.95
C MET A 8 -23.88 -14.82 -17.45
N ASN A 9 -25.07 -14.42 -17.87
CA ASN A 9 -25.44 -14.22 -19.27
C ASN A 9 -25.33 -12.75 -19.71
N LEU A 10 -24.10 -12.27 -19.89
CA LEU A 10 -23.85 -11.09 -20.72
C LEU A 10 -23.71 -11.56 -22.19
N PRO A 11 -24.38 -10.91 -23.16
CA PRO A 11 -24.23 -11.28 -24.56
C PRO A 11 -22.77 -11.07 -25.00
N ALA A 12 -22.21 -12.09 -25.65
CA ALA A 12 -20.89 -12.07 -26.26
C ALA A 12 -20.86 -11.09 -27.44
N GLY A 13 -20.65 -9.81 -27.13
CA GLY A 13 -20.38 -8.76 -28.11
C GLY A 13 -18.91 -8.74 -28.47
N SER A 14 -18.58 -9.25 -29.67
CA SER A 14 -17.35 -9.04 -30.45
C SER A 14 -16.10 -8.60 -29.66
N VAL A 15 -15.28 -9.57 -29.27
CA VAL A 15 -13.91 -9.34 -28.79
C VAL A 15 -13.07 -8.88 -29.99
N LEU A 16 -13.08 -7.58 -30.25
CA LEU A 16 -12.06 -6.91 -31.04
C LEU A 16 -10.97 -6.41 -30.07
N GLU A 17 -9.73 -6.68 -30.46
CA GLU A 17 -8.49 -6.50 -29.71
C GLU A 17 -8.40 -5.18 -28.92
N ALA A 18 -8.02 -5.28 -27.64
CA ALA A 18 -7.50 -4.15 -26.89
C ALA A 18 -6.28 -4.58 -26.04
N ASN A 19 -5.17 -3.98 -26.43
CA ASN A 19 -3.80 -4.01 -25.92
C ASN A 19 -3.60 -3.92 -24.38
N LYS A 20 -2.48 -4.53 -23.97
CA LYS A 20 -1.58 -4.30 -22.81
C LYS A 20 -1.86 -3.04 -21.96
N ASN A 21 -1.96 -3.24 -20.64
CA ASN A 21 -2.15 -2.28 -19.53
C ASN A 21 -3.59 -1.86 -19.23
N ARG A 22 -4.37 -2.76 -18.61
CA ARG A 22 -5.55 -2.36 -17.83
C ARG A 22 -5.07 -1.74 -16.53
N SER A 23 -5.00 -0.42 -16.47
CA SER A 23 -4.88 0.32 -15.20
C SER A 23 -6.29 0.65 -14.70
N LEU A 24 -6.46 0.78 -13.38
CA LEU A 24 -7.60 1.50 -12.80
C LEU A 24 -7.23 2.99 -12.79
N PRO A 25 -7.56 3.77 -13.84
CA PRO A 25 -6.95 5.09 -14.04
C PRO A 25 -7.25 6.07 -12.90
N ASN A 26 -8.37 5.87 -12.19
CA ASN A 26 -8.84 6.75 -11.13
C ASN A 26 -8.41 6.29 -9.71
N VAL A 27 -7.60 5.23 -9.61
CA VAL A 27 -7.12 4.69 -8.34
C VAL A 27 -5.62 4.88 -8.24
N LYS A 28 -5.16 5.70 -7.28
CA LYS A 28 -3.74 6.04 -7.15
C LYS A 28 -2.91 4.86 -6.63
N ASN A 29 -3.42 4.13 -5.64
CA ASN A 29 -2.70 3.04 -5.00
C ASN A 29 -3.57 1.80 -4.85
N ILE A 30 -3.06 0.64 -5.26
CA ILE A 30 -3.76 -0.64 -5.13
C ILE A 30 -2.92 -1.57 -4.26
N ILE A 31 -3.45 -1.91 -3.09
CA ILE A 31 -2.72 -2.58 -2.02
C ILE A 31 -3.47 -3.86 -1.63
N PRO A 32 -3.04 -5.03 -2.12
CA PRO A 32 -3.54 -6.29 -1.60
C PRO A 32 -3.04 -6.55 -0.19
N ILE A 33 -3.92 -7.10 0.63
CA ILE A 33 -3.64 -7.61 1.96
C ILE A 33 -3.75 -9.13 1.89
N ALA A 34 -2.63 -9.81 2.15
CA ALA A 34 -2.52 -11.26 2.09
C ALA A 34 -2.18 -11.88 3.44
N SER A 35 -2.43 -13.17 3.58
CA SER A 35 -1.97 -13.98 4.69
C SER A 35 -1.53 -15.36 4.21
N GLY A 36 -0.56 -15.96 4.90
CA GLY A 36 -0.10 -17.31 4.55
C GLY A 36 -1.08 -18.43 4.94
N LYS A 37 -1.97 -18.18 5.92
CA LYS A 37 -3.02 -19.11 6.37
C LYS A 37 -4.33 -18.39 6.68
N GLY A 38 -5.41 -19.17 6.83
CA GLY A 38 -6.70 -18.69 7.34
C GLY A 38 -6.68 -18.44 8.85
N GLY A 39 -7.60 -17.60 9.34
CA GLY A 39 -7.80 -17.37 10.77
C GLY A 39 -6.83 -16.37 11.43
N VAL A 40 -5.94 -15.71 10.68
CA VAL A 40 -5.01 -14.70 11.23
C VAL A 40 -5.64 -13.33 11.50
N GLY A 41 -6.93 -13.16 11.20
CA GLY A 41 -7.64 -11.88 11.30
C GLY A 41 -7.38 -10.89 10.17
N LYS A 42 -6.94 -11.38 9.00
CA LYS A 42 -6.66 -10.58 7.78
C LYS A 42 -7.80 -9.63 7.41
N SER A 43 -9.05 -10.11 7.35
CA SER A 43 -10.21 -9.28 6.98
C SER A 43 -10.50 -8.18 8.01
N THR A 44 -10.36 -8.50 9.31
CA THR A 44 -10.47 -7.52 10.40
C THR A 44 -9.39 -6.45 10.29
N VAL A 45 -8.15 -6.84 9.98
CA VAL A 45 -7.07 -5.89 9.73
C VAL A 45 -7.36 -5.03 8.51
N SER A 46 -7.80 -5.64 7.40
CA SER A 46 -8.14 -4.93 6.16
C SER A 46 -9.20 -3.85 6.37
N ALA A 47 -10.30 -4.19 7.05
CA ALA A 47 -11.38 -3.24 7.34
C ALA A 47 -10.90 -2.09 8.24
N ASN A 48 -10.17 -2.37 9.32
CA ASN A 48 -9.74 -1.34 10.27
C ASN A 48 -8.64 -0.43 9.69
N ILE A 49 -7.71 -0.96 8.89
CA ILE A 49 -6.73 -0.13 8.18
C ILE A 49 -7.41 0.74 7.13
N ALA A 50 -8.36 0.21 6.36
CA ALA A 50 -9.11 1.00 5.39
C ALA A 50 -9.88 2.15 6.08
N LEU A 51 -10.53 1.89 7.21
CA LEU A 51 -11.21 2.91 8.01
C LEU A 51 -10.24 3.92 8.62
N ALA A 52 -9.04 3.51 9.04
CA ALA A 52 -8.01 4.43 9.52
C ALA A 52 -7.58 5.39 8.41
N LEU A 53 -7.41 4.92 7.18
CA LEU A 53 -7.10 5.77 6.02
C LEU A 53 -8.23 6.76 5.70
N VAL A 54 -9.50 6.31 5.78
CA VAL A 54 -10.67 7.20 5.62
C VAL A 54 -10.67 8.30 6.69
N ARG A 55 -10.37 7.95 7.95
CA ARG A 55 -10.27 8.93 9.05
C ARG A 55 -9.19 9.98 8.82
N SER A 56 -8.11 9.62 8.14
CA SER A 56 -7.06 10.56 7.72
C SER A 56 -7.44 11.42 6.50
N GLY A 57 -8.68 11.30 6.00
CA GLY A 57 -9.21 12.08 4.88
C GLY A 57 -8.98 11.47 3.50
N ALA A 58 -8.44 10.26 3.41
CA ALA A 58 -8.21 9.59 2.13
C ALA A 58 -9.52 9.03 1.54
N ARG A 59 -9.62 9.00 0.20
CA ARG A 59 -10.70 8.31 -0.49
C ARG A 59 -10.32 6.84 -0.65
N VAL A 60 -11.08 5.95 0.00
CA VAL A 60 -10.71 4.53 0.11
C VAL A 60 -11.80 3.62 -0.45
N GLY A 61 -11.36 2.63 -1.22
CA GLY A 61 -12.15 1.46 -1.58
C GLY A 61 -11.65 0.21 -0.86
N LEU A 62 -12.55 -0.70 -0.53
CA LEU A 62 -12.24 -2.02 0.00
C LEU A 62 -12.93 -3.08 -0.87
N MET A 63 -12.12 -3.93 -1.48
CA MET A 63 -12.56 -5.08 -2.27
C MET A 63 -12.28 -6.35 -1.48
N ASP A 64 -13.34 -7.06 -1.10
CA ASP A 64 -13.25 -8.37 -0.50
C ASP A 64 -13.28 -9.45 -1.59
N ALA A 65 -12.12 -10.07 -1.79
CA ALA A 65 -11.90 -11.14 -2.76
C ALA A 65 -11.84 -12.52 -2.08
N ASP A 66 -12.12 -12.62 -0.77
CA ASP A 66 -12.14 -13.89 -0.05
C ASP A 66 -13.48 -14.60 -0.24
N VAL A 67 -13.51 -15.48 -1.23
CA VAL A 67 -14.72 -16.20 -1.63
C VAL A 67 -15.11 -17.31 -0.64
N TYR A 68 -14.14 -17.87 0.08
CA TYR A 68 -14.37 -19.01 0.96
C TYR A 68 -14.86 -18.61 2.34
N GLY A 69 -14.64 -17.36 2.74
CA GLY A 69 -15.08 -16.82 4.03
C GLY A 69 -15.22 -15.30 4.00
N PRO A 70 -16.09 -14.73 3.16
CA PRO A 70 -16.25 -13.30 3.03
C PRO A 70 -16.72 -12.72 4.37
N SER A 71 -15.83 -12.00 5.04
CA SER A 71 -16.05 -11.49 6.40
C SER A 71 -16.30 -9.99 6.43
N ILE A 72 -15.94 -9.28 5.35
CA ILE A 72 -16.03 -7.81 5.28
C ILE A 72 -17.46 -7.29 5.45
N PRO A 73 -18.52 -7.88 4.84
CA PRO A 73 -19.89 -7.42 5.04
C PRO A 73 -20.30 -7.46 6.51
N THR A 74 -20.00 -8.55 7.22
CA THR A 74 -20.31 -8.72 8.64
C THR A 74 -19.54 -7.71 9.49
N ILE A 75 -18.22 -7.57 9.27
CA ILE A 75 -17.35 -6.65 10.02
C ILE A 75 -17.83 -5.20 9.89
N LEU A 76 -18.36 -4.81 8.74
CA LEU A 76 -18.85 -3.45 8.47
C LEU A 76 -20.35 -3.26 8.73
N GLY A 77 -21.07 -4.30 9.15
CA GLY A 77 -22.51 -4.23 9.38
C GLY A 77 -23.31 -3.92 8.12
N ILE A 78 -22.90 -4.48 6.98
CA ILE A 78 -23.52 -4.28 5.67
C ILE A 78 -24.47 -5.44 5.36
N SER A 79 -25.76 -5.13 5.26
CA SER A 79 -26.81 -6.05 4.79
C SER A 79 -27.31 -5.72 3.38
N GLU A 80 -26.98 -4.54 2.87
CA GLU A 80 -27.37 -4.06 1.55
C GLU A 80 -26.57 -4.76 0.45
N LYS A 81 -27.21 -4.98 -0.70
CA LYS A 81 -26.56 -5.50 -1.90
C LYS A 81 -26.11 -4.33 -2.80
N PRO A 82 -25.02 -4.48 -3.55
CA PRO A 82 -24.60 -3.49 -4.52
C PRO A 82 -25.66 -3.34 -5.61
N VAL A 83 -25.88 -2.12 -6.07
CA VAL A 83 -26.88 -1.80 -7.10
C VAL A 83 -26.20 -1.83 -8.46
N GLN A 84 -26.80 -2.51 -9.42
CA GLN A 84 -26.37 -2.45 -10.81
C GLN A 84 -27.07 -1.30 -11.53
N ALA A 85 -26.29 -0.39 -12.14
CA ALA A 85 -26.81 0.75 -12.89
C ALA A 85 -25.95 0.97 -14.14
N ASN A 86 -26.58 1.12 -15.30
CA ASN A 86 -25.89 1.44 -16.57
C ASN A 86 -24.69 0.52 -16.89
N ARG A 87 -24.84 -0.81 -16.68
CA ARG A 87 -23.77 -1.82 -16.85
C ARG A 87 -22.57 -1.66 -15.91
N ARG A 88 -22.67 -0.80 -14.90
CA ARG A 88 -21.72 -0.69 -13.78
C ARG A 88 -22.33 -1.20 -12.49
N ILE A 89 -21.46 -1.53 -11.54
CA ILE A 89 -21.81 -1.92 -10.18
C ILE A 89 -21.49 -0.74 -9.26
N LEU A 90 -22.50 -0.20 -8.59
CA LEU A 90 -22.30 0.82 -7.57
C LEU A 90 -21.87 0.12 -6.27
N PRO A 91 -20.67 0.41 -5.74
CA PRO A 91 -20.22 -0.19 -4.48
C PRO A 91 -21.07 0.32 -3.32
N VAL A 92 -21.22 -0.50 -2.29
CA VAL A 92 -21.91 -0.09 -1.05
C VAL A 92 -21.03 0.93 -0.34
N ILE A 93 -21.62 2.03 0.15
CA ILE A 93 -20.88 3.04 0.92
C ILE A 93 -21.18 2.85 2.40
N ARG A 94 -20.14 2.62 3.21
CA ARG A 94 -20.29 2.49 4.67
C ARG A 94 -19.14 3.17 5.39
N TYR A 95 -19.44 4.02 6.37
CA TYR A 95 -18.44 4.78 7.13
C TYR A 95 -17.44 5.57 6.26
N GLY A 96 -17.89 6.06 5.08
CA GLY A 96 -17.03 6.75 4.10
C GLY A 96 -16.18 5.84 3.21
N LEU A 97 -16.26 4.52 3.40
CA LEU A 97 -15.57 3.50 2.61
C LEU A 97 -16.48 3.01 1.47
N LYS A 98 -15.94 2.88 0.25
CA LYS A 98 -16.62 2.18 -0.85
C LYS A 98 -16.29 0.69 -0.78
N VAL A 99 -17.29 -0.18 -0.79
CA VAL A 99 -17.12 -1.61 -0.52
C VAL A 99 -17.75 -2.45 -1.62
N ILE A 100 -16.98 -3.42 -2.11
CA ILE A 100 -17.50 -4.56 -2.88
C ILE A 100 -17.02 -5.84 -2.22
N SER A 101 -17.88 -6.84 -2.11
CA SER A 101 -17.54 -8.13 -1.53
C SER A 101 -18.14 -9.28 -2.30
N MET A 102 -17.38 -10.36 -2.42
CA MET A 102 -17.86 -11.65 -2.88
C MET A 102 -19.06 -12.14 -2.05
N GLY A 103 -19.11 -11.82 -0.75
CA GLY A 103 -20.20 -12.16 0.16
C GLY A 103 -21.56 -11.58 -0.23
N PHE A 104 -21.62 -10.53 -1.06
CA PHE A 104 -22.89 -10.01 -1.57
C PHE A 104 -23.56 -10.93 -2.60
N PHE A 105 -22.77 -11.80 -3.22
CA PHE A 105 -23.18 -12.65 -4.34
C PHE A 105 -23.19 -14.14 -3.98
N VAL A 106 -22.67 -14.52 -2.81
CA VAL A 106 -22.75 -15.88 -2.28
C VAL A 106 -24.11 -16.07 -1.60
N PRO A 107 -24.97 -17.01 -2.04
CA PRO A 107 -26.20 -17.33 -1.33
C PRO A 107 -25.88 -17.94 0.05
N VAL A 108 -26.53 -17.45 1.11
CA VAL A 108 -26.24 -17.82 2.52
C VAL A 108 -26.37 -19.33 2.80
N ASN A 109 -27.11 -20.07 1.98
CA ASN A 109 -27.44 -21.49 2.20
C ASN A 109 -27.01 -22.43 1.05
N GLU A 110 -26.23 -21.97 0.08
CA GLU A 110 -25.79 -22.81 -1.06
C GLU A 110 -24.28 -22.95 -1.09
N ALA A 111 -23.80 -24.20 -1.16
CA ALA A 111 -22.39 -24.48 -1.39
C ALA A 111 -22.07 -24.25 -2.89
N VAL A 112 -21.69 -23.02 -3.23
CA VAL A 112 -21.26 -22.68 -4.60
C VAL A 112 -19.86 -23.23 -4.83
N ILE A 113 -19.70 -24.08 -5.85
CA ILE A 113 -18.38 -24.58 -6.28
C ILE A 113 -17.72 -23.53 -7.15
N TRP A 114 -16.73 -22.85 -6.60
CA TRP A 114 -15.93 -21.86 -7.33
C TRP A 114 -14.84 -22.53 -8.14
N ARG A 115 -14.85 -22.30 -9.45
CA ARG A 115 -13.77 -22.71 -10.36
C ARG A 115 -12.83 -21.53 -10.60
N GLY A 116 -11.54 -21.79 -10.76
CA GLY A 116 -10.50 -20.76 -11.00
C GLY A 116 -10.89 -19.70 -12.07
N PRO A 117 -11.40 -20.09 -13.25
CA PRO A 117 -11.85 -19.13 -14.26
C PRO A 117 -13.01 -18.22 -13.80
N MET A 118 -13.92 -18.72 -12.96
CA MET A 118 -15.00 -17.90 -12.40
C MET A 118 -14.46 -16.86 -11.42
N LEU A 119 -13.50 -17.27 -10.57
CA LEU A 119 -12.82 -16.38 -9.63
C LEU A 119 -12.07 -15.28 -10.38
N HIS A 120 -11.30 -15.65 -11.40
CA HIS A 120 -10.59 -14.69 -12.26
C HIS A 120 -11.56 -13.70 -12.90
N LYS A 121 -12.65 -14.20 -13.51
CA LYS A 121 -13.67 -13.34 -14.13
C LYS A 121 -14.26 -12.37 -13.10
N MET A 122 -14.64 -12.85 -11.93
CA MET A 122 -15.29 -12.01 -10.93
C MET A 122 -14.35 -10.96 -10.33
N VAL A 123 -13.07 -11.31 -10.10
CA VAL A 123 -12.04 -10.33 -9.72
C VAL A 123 -11.86 -9.28 -10.82
N SER A 124 -11.83 -9.70 -12.09
CA SER A 124 -11.74 -8.79 -13.23
C SER A 124 -12.97 -7.86 -13.31
N ASP A 125 -14.17 -8.41 -13.14
CA ASP A 125 -15.42 -7.66 -13.14
C ASP A 125 -15.47 -6.64 -11.99
N PHE A 126 -14.97 -6.97 -10.79
CA PHE A 126 -14.87 -6.02 -9.68
C PHE A 126 -13.89 -4.88 -9.93
N LEU A 127 -12.83 -5.12 -10.70
CA LEU A 127 -11.88 -4.09 -11.08
C LEU A 127 -12.48 -3.22 -12.20
N GLU A 128 -13.12 -3.81 -13.20
CA GLU A 128 -13.55 -3.12 -14.42
C GLU A 128 -14.94 -2.49 -14.35
N LEU A 129 -15.90 -3.15 -13.72
CA LEU A 129 -17.32 -2.78 -13.75
C LEU A 129 -17.77 -2.00 -12.53
N VAL A 130 -17.03 -2.08 -11.41
CA VAL A 130 -17.38 -1.33 -10.19
C VAL A 130 -17.03 0.15 -10.38
N ASP A 131 -17.99 1.03 -10.10
CA ASP A 131 -17.78 2.46 -10.15
C ASP A 131 -17.06 2.96 -8.89
N TRP A 132 -15.74 2.77 -8.86
CA TRP A 132 -14.88 3.21 -7.78
C TRP A 132 -14.79 4.73 -7.67
N GLY A 133 -15.12 5.49 -8.72
CA GLY A 133 -14.82 6.92 -8.82
C GLY A 133 -13.33 7.20 -8.63
N GLU A 134 -12.99 8.32 -7.99
CA GLU A 134 -11.60 8.63 -7.63
C GLU A 134 -11.25 8.08 -6.24
N LEU A 135 -10.18 7.29 -6.17
CA LEU A 135 -9.64 6.73 -4.93
C LEU A 135 -8.16 7.03 -4.77
N ASP A 136 -7.77 7.33 -3.54
CA ASP A 136 -6.36 7.41 -3.16
C ASP A 136 -5.81 6.01 -2.84
N TYR A 137 -6.65 5.12 -2.29
CA TYR A 137 -6.29 3.73 -1.97
C TYR A 137 -7.44 2.76 -2.30
N LEU A 138 -7.12 1.67 -2.99
CA LEU A 138 -7.96 0.48 -3.09
C LEU A 138 -7.27 -0.66 -2.32
N MET A 139 -7.86 -1.01 -1.19
CA MET A 139 -7.44 -2.13 -0.36
C MET A 139 -8.12 -3.41 -0.85
N ILE A 140 -7.37 -4.50 -1.01
CA ILE A 140 -7.92 -5.77 -1.51
C ILE A 140 -7.69 -6.87 -0.48
N ASP A 141 -8.76 -7.34 0.17
CA ASP A 141 -8.71 -8.46 1.11
C ASP A 141 -8.66 -9.78 0.32
N LEU A 142 -7.47 -10.38 0.22
CA LEU A 142 -7.26 -11.60 -0.57
C LEU A 142 -7.70 -12.84 0.20
N PRO A 143 -8.09 -13.95 -0.44
CA PRO A 143 -8.27 -15.22 0.27
C PRO A 143 -6.95 -15.70 0.89
N PRO A 144 -6.98 -16.54 1.94
CA PRO A 144 -5.77 -17.06 2.56
C PRO A 144 -4.94 -17.93 1.58
N GLY A 145 -3.63 -17.86 1.72
CA GLY A 145 -2.69 -18.69 0.95
C GLY A 145 -2.20 -18.03 -0.35
N THR A 146 -1.79 -18.87 -1.30
CA THR A 146 -1.14 -18.46 -2.57
C THR A 146 -1.89 -18.98 -3.81
N GLY A 147 -3.23 -19.05 -3.71
CA GLY A 147 -4.11 -19.60 -4.74
C GLY A 147 -4.33 -18.69 -5.96
N ASP A 148 -5.37 -19.01 -6.73
CA ASP A 148 -5.62 -18.39 -8.05
C ASP A 148 -6.00 -16.90 -8.00
N VAL A 149 -6.63 -16.43 -6.91
CA VAL A 149 -7.10 -15.03 -6.80
C VAL A 149 -5.94 -14.03 -6.71
N PRO A 150 -4.95 -14.18 -5.81
CA PRO A 150 -3.76 -13.33 -5.82
C PRO A 150 -3.02 -13.31 -7.17
N LEU A 151 -2.91 -14.46 -7.85
CA LEU A 151 -2.30 -14.56 -9.18
C LEU A 151 -3.10 -13.79 -10.23
N SER A 152 -4.42 -14.00 -10.27
CA SER A 152 -5.34 -13.31 -11.19
C SER A 152 -5.26 -11.80 -11.01
N LEU A 153 -5.22 -11.34 -9.75
CA LEU A 153 -5.10 -9.91 -9.43
C LEU A 153 -3.80 -9.32 -10.00
N CYS A 154 -2.66 -9.96 -9.74
CA CYS A 154 -1.35 -9.48 -10.21
C CYS A 154 -1.20 -9.52 -11.74
N GLN A 155 -1.93 -10.42 -12.42
CA GLN A 155 -1.94 -10.50 -13.88
C GLN A 155 -2.87 -9.46 -14.52
N THR A 156 -3.93 -9.06 -13.82
CA THR A 156 -4.94 -8.14 -14.37
C THR A 156 -4.51 -6.68 -14.25
N ILE A 157 -3.89 -6.30 -13.14
CA ILE A 157 -3.56 -4.90 -12.83
C ILE A 157 -2.17 -4.76 -12.17
N PRO A 158 -1.45 -3.63 -12.42
CA PRO A 158 -0.24 -3.33 -11.68
C PRO A 158 -0.56 -2.95 -10.23
N LEU A 159 0.18 -3.53 -9.29
CA LEU A 159 -0.02 -3.31 -7.86
C LEU A 159 1.01 -2.33 -7.27
N THR A 160 0.54 -1.49 -6.35
CA THR A 160 1.42 -0.58 -5.59
C THR A 160 2.25 -1.34 -4.56
N GLY A 161 1.90 -2.57 -4.21
CA GLY A 161 2.67 -3.41 -3.30
C GLY A 161 1.77 -4.08 -2.28
N ALA A 162 2.25 -5.19 -1.71
CA ALA A 162 1.44 -6.05 -0.86
C ALA A 162 1.74 -5.84 0.63
N VAL A 163 0.71 -6.00 1.47
CA VAL A 163 0.84 -6.07 2.92
C VAL A 163 0.57 -7.50 3.36
N ILE A 164 1.42 -8.03 4.25
CA ILE A 164 1.28 -9.39 4.78
C ILE A 164 0.78 -9.32 6.22
N VAL A 165 -0.32 -10.00 6.51
CA VAL A 165 -0.85 -10.18 7.87
C VAL A 165 -0.47 -11.57 8.37
N SER A 166 0.08 -11.63 9.58
CA SER A 166 0.55 -12.85 10.20
C SER A 166 0.35 -12.82 11.71
N THR A 167 0.38 -13.98 12.38
CA THR A 167 0.43 -14.06 13.86
C THR A 167 1.85 -14.43 14.33
N PRO A 168 2.20 -14.26 15.62
CA PRO A 168 3.53 -14.61 16.13
C PRO A 168 3.96 -16.06 15.82
N GLN A 169 3.01 -17.00 15.81
CA GLN A 169 3.25 -18.43 15.53
C GLN A 169 3.49 -18.73 14.04
N ASP A 170 2.89 -17.92 13.16
CA ASP A 170 2.86 -18.19 11.71
C ASP A 170 4.17 -17.93 11.01
N VAL A 171 5.02 -17.16 11.67
CA VAL A 171 6.19 -16.57 11.03
C VAL A 171 7.40 -17.50 11.17
N ALA A 172 7.16 -18.74 11.61
CA ALA A 172 8.08 -19.85 11.48
C ALA A 172 8.18 -20.30 10.00
N TRP A 173 9.24 -19.83 9.33
CA TRP A 173 9.84 -20.23 8.03
C TRP A 173 8.93 -20.52 6.81
N HIS A 174 7.81 -21.24 6.90
CA HIS A 174 7.14 -21.81 5.72
C HIS A 174 5.83 -21.14 5.27
N VAL A 175 5.09 -20.45 6.14
CA VAL A 175 3.71 -20.00 5.83
C VAL A 175 3.69 -18.58 5.29
N ALA A 176 4.24 -17.61 6.03
CA ALA A 176 4.38 -16.23 5.55
C ALA A 176 5.37 -16.12 4.37
N GLN A 177 6.43 -16.94 4.35
CA GLN A 177 7.42 -16.97 3.28
C GLN A 177 6.79 -17.30 1.91
N LYS A 178 5.78 -18.17 1.86
CA LYS A 178 5.10 -18.51 0.60
C LYS A 178 4.39 -17.30 -0.01
N ALA A 179 3.70 -16.50 0.82
CA ALA A 179 3.05 -15.28 0.35
C ALA A 179 4.08 -14.26 -0.16
N ILE A 180 5.18 -14.11 0.56
CA ILE A 180 6.30 -13.23 0.16
C ILE A 180 6.90 -13.68 -1.18
N VAL A 181 7.24 -14.96 -1.31
CA VAL A 181 7.80 -15.56 -2.54
C VAL A 181 6.82 -15.43 -3.72
N MET A 182 5.52 -15.57 -3.48
CA MET A 182 4.51 -15.38 -4.52
C MET A 182 4.55 -13.95 -5.07
N PHE A 183 4.49 -12.95 -4.19
CA PHE A 183 4.53 -11.56 -4.64
C PHE A 183 5.88 -11.17 -5.26
N ASP A 184 6.98 -11.72 -4.77
CA ASP A 184 8.31 -11.56 -5.38
C ASP A 184 8.34 -12.09 -6.82
N LYS A 185 7.84 -13.32 -7.06
CA LYS A 185 7.68 -13.90 -8.41
C LYS A 185 6.78 -13.07 -9.32
N LEU A 186 5.84 -12.33 -8.74
CA LEU A 186 4.90 -11.46 -9.45
C LEU A 186 5.40 -10.01 -9.55
N ASN A 187 6.67 -9.76 -9.23
CA ASN A 187 7.30 -8.43 -9.22
C ASN A 187 6.51 -7.39 -8.40
N THR A 188 5.79 -7.86 -7.38
CA THR A 188 5.01 -7.03 -6.47
C THR A 188 5.80 -6.93 -5.16
N PRO A 189 6.47 -5.81 -4.90
CA PRO A 189 7.19 -5.62 -3.64
C PRO A 189 6.27 -5.58 -2.42
N ILE A 190 6.81 -6.05 -1.30
CA ILE A 190 6.13 -6.07 -0.01
C ILE A 190 6.30 -4.71 0.68
N LEU A 191 5.19 -4.04 0.95
CA LEU A 191 5.14 -2.77 1.69
C LEU A 191 5.37 -2.99 3.18
N GLY A 192 5.01 -4.16 3.70
CA GLY A 192 5.42 -4.57 5.04
C GLY A 192 4.59 -5.69 5.63
N VAL A 193 4.95 -6.08 6.85
CA VAL A 193 4.31 -7.14 7.62
C VAL A 193 3.61 -6.55 8.86
N ILE A 194 2.40 -7.02 9.13
CA ILE A 194 1.62 -6.73 10.33
C ILE A 194 1.53 -8.00 11.19
N GLU A 195 1.89 -7.89 12.48
CA GLU A 195 1.68 -8.96 13.46
C GLU A 195 0.33 -8.78 14.15
N ASN A 196 -0.67 -9.57 13.79
CA ASN A 196 -1.93 -9.60 14.51
C ASN A 196 -1.86 -10.55 15.71
N MET A 197 -2.68 -10.32 16.73
CA MET A 197 -2.73 -11.13 17.96
C MET A 197 -1.35 -11.25 18.64
N SER A 198 -0.58 -10.16 18.65
CA SER A 198 0.82 -10.13 19.09
C SER A 198 1.02 -10.32 20.59
N HIS A 199 0.06 -9.85 21.38
CA HIS A 199 0.03 -9.97 22.85
C HIS A 199 -1.40 -9.72 23.33
N PHE A 200 -1.74 -10.16 24.54
CA PHE A 200 -2.99 -9.90 25.22
C PHE A 200 -2.71 -8.99 26.43
N VAL A 201 -3.56 -7.98 26.65
CA VAL A 201 -3.50 -7.15 27.85
C VAL A 201 -4.73 -7.46 28.70
N CYS A 202 -4.50 -7.97 29.92
CA CYS A 202 -5.58 -8.31 30.83
C CYS A 202 -6.34 -7.04 31.25
N SER A 203 -7.65 -6.99 30.96
CA SER A 203 -8.51 -5.86 31.30
C SER A 203 -8.70 -5.66 32.81
N HIS A 204 -8.39 -6.65 33.64
CA HIS A 204 -8.57 -6.59 35.09
C HIS A 204 -7.33 -6.10 35.84
N CYS A 205 -6.14 -6.52 35.44
CA CYS A 205 -4.89 -6.22 36.15
C CYS A 205 -3.82 -5.51 35.30
N GLY A 206 -4.04 -5.35 33.99
CA GLY A 206 -3.12 -4.69 33.07
C GLY A 206 -1.87 -5.51 32.72
N SER A 207 -1.76 -6.77 33.17
CA SER A 207 -0.65 -7.64 32.78
C SER A 207 -0.68 -7.90 31.27
N THR A 208 0.51 -7.96 30.67
CA THR A 208 0.67 -8.35 29.27
C THR A 208 1.07 -9.83 29.20
N GLU A 209 0.38 -10.59 28.37
CA GLU A 209 0.59 -12.01 28.15
C GLU A 209 0.81 -12.31 26.66
N GLU A 210 1.79 -13.14 26.37
CA GLU A 210 2.13 -13.55 25.00
C GLU A 210 1.49 -14.89 24.67
N ILE A 211 0.16 -14.94 24.60
CA ILE A 211 -0.64 -16.18 24.46
C ILE A 211 -0.15 -17.04 23.27
N PHE A 212 0.22 -16.38 22.17
CA PHE A 212 0.69 -17.03 20.95
C PHE A 212 2.21 -16.86 20.74
N GLY A 213 2.94 -16.41 21.76
CA GLY A 213 4.30 -15.87 21.63
C GLY A 213 4.30 -14.43 21.11
N SER A 214 5.47 -13.83 20.94
CA SER A 214 5.61 -12.45 20.45
C SER A 214 6.78 -12.27 19.48
N GLY A 215 6.64 -11.29 18.58
CA GLY A 215 7.73 -10.79 17.74
C GLY A 215 8.21 -11.76 16.67
N GLY A 216 7.47 -12.83 16.39
CA GLY A 216 7.78 -13.76 15.30
C GLY A 216 7.80 -13.04 13.95
N ALA A 217 6.76 -12.25 13.67
CA ALA A 217 6.62 -11.49 12.43
C ALA A 217 7.68 -10.41 12.31
N LYS A 218 7.96 -9.72 13.42
CA LYS A 218 9.00 -8.70 13.47
C LYS A 218 10.38 -9.29 13.15
N LYS A 219 10.76 -10.40 13.79
CA LYS A 219 12.05 -11.08 13.56
C LYS A 219 12.21 -11.56 12.11
N ALA A 220 11.17 -12.12 11.51
CA ALA A 220 11.28 -12.52 10.10
C ALA A 220 11.26 -11.33 9.15
N ALA A 221 10.51 -10.27 9.45
CA ALA A 221 10.58 -9.04 8.67
C ALA A 221 12.02 -8.48 8.66
N GLU A 222 12.70 -8.49 9.81
CA GLU A 222 14.13 -8.13 9.91
C GLU A 222 15.03 -9.07 9.09
N THR A 223 14.81 -10.39 9.18
CA THR A 223 15.61 -11.40 8.47
C THR A 223 15.44 -11.32 6.94
N LEU A 224 14.24 -10.99 6.49
CA LEU A 224 13.89 -10.87 5.07
C LEU A 224 14.07 -9.45 4.53
N GLU A 225 14.57 -8.51 5.34
CA GLU A 225 14.74 -7.10 4.99
C GLU A 225 13.44 -6.42 4.51
N ILE A 226 12.31 -6.81 5.11
CA ILE A 226 10.98 -6.28 4.82
C ILE A 226 10.54 -5.33 5.95
N PRO A 227 9.86 -4.21 5.65
CA PRO A 227 9.36 -3.32 6.69
C PRO A 227 8.39 -4.01 7.66
N TYR A 228 8.56 -3.76 8.96
CA TYR A 228 7.57 -4.13 9.98
C TYR A 228 6.63 -2.96 10.25
N LEU A 229 5.34 -3.13 9.94
CA LEU A 229 4.35 -2.05 10.08
C LEU A 229 3.89 -1.90 11.53
N GLY A 230 3.80 -2.97 12.29
CA GLY A 230 3.38 -2.92 13.69
C GLY A 230 2.68 -4.19 14.16
N GLY A 231 2.39 -4.22 15.46
CA GLY A 231 1.68 -5.31 16.12
C GLY A 231 0.32 -4.83 16.63
N ILE A 232 -0.69 -5.69 16.52
CA ILE A 232 -2.04 -5.48 17.07
C ILE A 232 -2.24 -6.48 18.21
N SER A 233 -2.76 -6.01 19.34
CA SER A 233 -3.06 -6.88 20.49
C SER A 233 -4.25 -7.79 20.18
N LEU A 234 -4.26 -8.97 20.80
CA LEU A 234 -5.46 -9.78 20.94
C LEU A 234 -6.37 -9.06 21.93
N ASP A 235 -7.49 -8.53 21.44
CA ASP A 235 -8.36 -7.65 22.23
C ASP A 235 -9.83 -8.00 22.02
N THR A 236 -10.55 -8.22 23.12
CA THR A 236 -11.97 -8.57 23.09
C THR A 236 -12.81 -7.47 22.43
N SER A 237 -12.40 -6.22 22.58
CA SER A 237 -13.11 -5.08 21.99
C SER A 237 -13.07 -5.13 20.46
N ILE A 238 -11.96 -5.58 19.85
CA ILE A 238 -11.88 -5.76 18.39
C ILE A 238 -12.93 -6.76 17.92
N ARG A 239 -13.07 -7.90 18.61
CA ARG A 239 -14.07 -8.93 18.27
C ARG A 239 -15.49 -8.38 18.43
N LEU A 240 -15.82 -7.85 19.61
CA LEU A 240 -17.18 -7.37 19.92
C LEU A 240 -17.64 -6.30 18.93
N THR A 241 -16.77 -5.34 18.61
CA THR A 241 -17.07 -4.25 17.68
C THR A 241 -17.19 -4.72 16.24
N SER A 242 -16.35 -5.68 15.82
CA SER A 242 -16.46 -6.28 14.48
C SER A 242 -17.74 -7.11 14.32
N ASP A 243 -18.11 -7.92 15.33
CA ASP A 243 -19.33 -8.73 15.32
C ASP A 243 -20.60 -7.85 15.32
N ALA A 244 -20.52 -6.65 15.92
CA ALA A 244 -21.58 -5.64 15.91
C ALA A 244 -21.65 -4.82 14.61
N GLY A 245 -20.70 -4.99 13.68
CA GLY A 245 -20.66 -4.23 12.43
C GLY A 245 -20.15 -2.79 12.58
N GLU A 246 -19.45 -2.49 13.68
CA GLU A 246 -18.94 -1.16 14.01
C GLU A 246 -17.44 -1.24 14.38
N PRO A 247 -16.52 -1.45 13.42
CA PRO A 247 -15.13 -1.74 13.72
C PRO A 247 -14.46 -0.75 14.67
N ILE A 248 -13.54 -1.22 15.51
CA ILE A 248 -12.96 -0.45 16.61
C ILE A 248 -12.40 0.92 16.20
N VAL A 249 -11.80 1.04 15.00
CA VAL A 249 -11.28 2.32 14.48
C VAL A 249 -12.38 3.36 14.24
N HIS A 250 -13.58 2.90 13.89
CA HIS A 250 -14.75 3.75 13.75
C HIS A 250 -15.43 4.01 15.10
N GLY A 251 -15.82 2.94 15.82
CA GLY A 251 -16.64 3.04 17.03
C GLY A 251 -15.90 3.54 18.28
N ASN A 252 -14.59 3.27 18.40
CA ASN A 252 -13.80 3.73 19.56
C ASN A 252 -12.33 4.03 19.17
N PRO A 253 -12.07 5.15 18.47
CA PRO A 253 -10.74 5.49 17.95
C PRO A 253 -9.69 5.74 19.03
N GLU A 254 -10.10 6.10 20.24
CA GLU A 254 -9.18 6.35 21.36
C GLU A 254 -8.67 5.08 22.03
N HIS A 255 -9.31 3.94 21.73
CA HIS A 255 -8.93 2.63 22.23
C HIS A 255 -7.51 2.25 21.77
N LEU A 256 -6.75 1.56 22.63
CA LEU A 256 -5.36 1.17 22.33
C LEU A 256 -5.26 0.35 21.02
N ALA A 257 -6.17 -0.61 20.84
CA ALA A 257 -6.26 -1.38 19.60
C ALA A 257 -6.53 -0.50 18.35
N ALA A 258 -7.42 0.50 18.45
CA ALA A 258 -7.69 1.40 17.34
C ALA A 258 -6.47 2.26 17.00
N LYS A 259 -5.77 2.77 18.03
CA LYS A 259 -4.51 3.51 17.86
C LYS A 259 -3.44 2.69 17.15
N ALA A 260 -3.35 1.38 17.42
CA ALA A 260 -2.44 0.49 16.72
C ALA A 260 -2.76 0.41 15.21
N PHE A 261 -4.04 0.26 14.83
CA PHE A 261 -4.45 0.28 13.43
C PHE A 261 -4.14 1.62 12.75
N ILE A 262 -4.38 2.74 13.43
CA ILE A 262 -4.11 4.09 12.91
C ILE A 262 -2.60 4.26 12.65
N GLN A 263 -1.75 3.90 13.61
CA GLN A 263 -0.29 3.96 13.47
C GLN A 263 0.23 3.06 12.33
N ILE A 264 -0.34 1.87 12.17
CA ILE A 264 -0.01 0.97 11.06
C ILE A 264 -0.39 1.61 9.71
N ALA A 265 -1.56 2.24 9.62
CA ALA A 265 -2.01 2.93 8.42
C ALA A 265 -1.09 4.12 8.07
N GLU A 266 -0.67 4.92 9.05
CA GLU A 266 0.29 6.03 8.85
C GLU A 266 1.64 5.55 8.32
N ARG A 267 2.17 4.44 8.87
CA ARG A 267 3.41 3.81 8.40
C ARG A 267 3.26 3.26 6.98
N LEU A 268 2.13 2.61 6.69
CA LEU A 268 1.81 2.13 5.34
C LEU A 268 1.80 3.28 4.35
N VAL A 269 1.10 4.39 4.65
CA VAL A 269 1.06 5.58 3.80
C VAL A 269 2.46 6.15 3.57
N SER A 270 3.28 6.23 4.63
CA SER A 270 4.66 6.70 4.53
C SER A 270 5.48 5.84 3.57
N LEU A 271 5.37 4.51 3.66
CA LEU A 271 6.07 3.59 2.78
C LEU A 271 5.53 3.61 1.35
N VAL A 272 4.22 3.78 1.17
CA VAL A 272 3.62 3.97 -0.16
C VAL A 272 4.09 5.27 -0.79
N ASN A 273 4.19 6.36 -0.03
CA ASN A 273 4.68 7.64 -0.53
C ASN A 273 6.15 7.56 -0.91
N ILE A 274 6.99 7.03 -0.01
CA ILE A 274 8.40 6.72 -0.29
C ILE A 274 8.48 5.89 -1.57
N ARG A 275 7.67 4.83 -1.65
CA ARG A 275 7.66 3.95 -2.81
C ARG A 275 7.10 4.59 -4.06
N ASN A 276 6.16 5.51 -4.01
CA ASN A 276 5.68 6.20 -5.21
C ASN A 276 6.70 7.23 -5.69
N THR A 277 7.48 7.80 -4.77
CA THR A 277 8.66 8.61 -5.09
C THR A 277 9.88 7.78 -5.51
N GLN A 278 9.87 6.46 -5.28
CA GLN A 278 10.92 5.49 -5.64
C GLN A 278 10.54 4.58 -6.82
N GLY A 279 9.25 4.38 -7.04
CA GLY A 279 8.60 3.41 -7.92
C GLY A 279 8.61 3.86 -9.39
N GLY A 280 9.10 5.07 -9.64
CA GLY A 280 9.86 5.38 -10.83
C GLY A 280 11.30 4.86 -10.74
N CYS A 281 11.53 3.55 -10.63
CA CYS A 281 12.86 2.93 -10.83
C CYS A 281 13.31 2.99 -12.32
N ARG A 282 13.16 4.15 -12.96
CA ARG A 282 13.79 4.52 -14.25
C ARG A 282 15.08 5.33 -14.05
N ASN A 283 15.38 5.74 -12.81
CA ASN A 283 16.35 6.79 -12.54
C ASN A 283 17.29 6.42 -11.38
N VAL A 284 18.01 5.31 -11.47
CA VAL A 284 19.02 4.96 -10.46
C VAL A 284 20.40 5.41 -10.97
N PRO A 285 21.18 6.17 -10.19
CA PRO A 285 22.52 6.54 -10.61
C PRO A 285 23.45 5.32 -10.57
N VAL A 286 24.12 5.04 -11.69
CA VAL A 286 25.17 4.01 -11.85
C VAL A 286 26.54 4.60 -11.53
N LYS A 287 26.74 5.89 -11.82
CA LYS A 287 27.97 6.61 -11.53
C LYS A 287 27.68 8.05 -11.09
N ILE A 288 28.38 8.49 -10.05
CA ILE A 288 28.25 9.84 -9.48
C ILE A 288 29.66 10.43 -9.35
N GLY A 289 29.86 11.65 -9.84
CA GLY A 289 31.09 12.39 -9.61
C GLY A 289 31.46 13.36 -10.72
N PRO A 290 32.63 14.03 -10.63
CA PRO A 290 33.50 14.10 -9.46
C PRO A 290 33.00 15.15 -8.43
N VAL A 291 33.39 15.01 -7.17
CA VAL A 291 33.19 16.04 -6.12
C VAL A 291 34.24 17.15 -6.26
N ASN A 292 34.03 18.29 -5.60
CA ASN A 292 34.89 19.49 -5.67
C ASN A 292 35.07 20.08 -7.08
N GLN A 293 34.16 19.75 -8.00
CA GLN A 293 34.13 20.27 -9.36
C GLN A 293 33.04 21.34 -9.51
N PRO A 294 33.14 22.20 -10.54
CA PRO A 294 32.08 23.18 -10.85
C PRO A 294 30.76 22.53 -11.26
N GLN A 295 30.78 21.25 -11.65
CA GLN A 295 29.60 20.46 -12.02
C GLN A 295 29.66 19.06 -11.40
N ILE A 296 28.48 18.56 -11.03
CA ILE A 296 28.25 17.19 -10.59
C ILE A 296 27.64 16.43 -11.76
N GLN A 297 28.28 15.34 -12.18
CA GLN A 297 27.73 14.46 -13.21
C GLN A 297 27.12 13.21 -12.60
N ILE A 298 25.96 12.83 -13.13
CA ILE A 298 25.23 11.61 -12.77
C ILE A 298 24.97 10.82 -14.05
N GLU A 299 25.44 9.57 -14.07
CA GLU A 299 25.10 8.59 -15.11
C GLU A 299 24.01 7.67 -14.57
N TRP A 300 22.91 7.56 -15.30
CA TRP A 300 21.72 6.81 -14.89
C TRP A 300 21.69 5.41 -15.51
N ASN A 301 20.91 4.51 -14.90
CA ASN A 301 20.74 3.13 -15.37
C ASN A 301 20.04 3.00 -16.73
N ASP A 302 19.35 4.05 -17.19
CA ASP A 302 18.80 4.17 -18.55
C ASP A 302 19.83 4.65 -19.59
N GLY A 303 21.09 4.85 -19.19
CA GLY A 303 22.18 5.34 -20.04
C GLY A 303 22.22 6.86 -20.23
N LYS A 304 21.24 7.61 -19.71
CA LYS A 304 21.26 9.07 -19.77
C LYS A 304 22.32 9.63 -18.81
N LYS A 305 22.88 10.79 -19.16
CA LYS A 305 23.81 11.56 -18.31
C LYS A 305 23.20 12.91 -18.00
N SER A 306 23.22 13.30 -16.73
CA SER A 306 22.76 14.61 -16.26
C SER A 306 23.92 15.36 -15.61
N SER A 307 23.95 16.68 -15.80
CA SER A 307 24.97 17.56 -15.21
C SER A 307 24.30 18.70 -14.44
N PHE A 308 24.74 18.93 -13.21
CA PHE A 308 24.18 19.95 -12.34
C PHE A 308 25.28 20.84 -11.76
N THR A 309 25.02 22.14 -11.65
CA THR A 309 25.89 23.02 -10.85
C THR A 309 25.54 22.90 -9.37
N PRO A 310 26.53 22.90 -8.45
CA PRO A 310 26.24 22.86 -7.01
C PRO A 310 25.30 24.00 -6.56
N LYS A 311 25.43 25.20 -7.15
CA LYS A 311 24.52 26.33 -6.89
C LYS A 311 23.06 26.00 -7.25
N ALA A 312 22.81 25.41 -8.42
CA ALA A 312 21.46 25.04 -8.84
C ALA A 312 20.81 24.05 -7.88
N LEU A 313 21.56 23.01 -7.46
CA LEU A 313 21.08 22.04 -6.48
C LEU A 313 20.83 22.70 -5.12
N ARG A 314 21.74 23.57 -4.67
CA ARG A 314 21.61 24.29 -3.41
C ARG A 314 20.36 25.18 -3.35
N MET A 315 19.97 25.79 -4.48
CA MET A 315 18.75 26.61 -4.60
C MET A 315 17.46 25.80 -4.54
N VAL A 316 17.50 24.50 -4.81
CA VAL A 316 16.34 23.59 -4.79
C VAL A 316 16.43 22.58 -3.66
N CYS A 317 17.24 22.86 -2.64
CA CYS A 317 17.41 21.99 -1.48
C CYS A 317 16.06 21.75 -0.79
N PRO A 318 15.62 20.49 -0.63
CA PRO A 318 14.30 20.15 -0.09
C PRO A 318 14.25 20.03 1.44
N CYS A 319 15.30 20.40 2.18
CA CYS A 319 15.32 20.20 3.62
C CYS A 319 14.44 21.23 4.37
N ALA A 320 14.00 20.87 5.57
CA ALA A 320 13.17 21.72 6.44
C ALA A 320 13.84 23.07 6.84
N ALA A 321 15.18 23.15 6.72
CA ALA A 321 15.92 24.40 6.91
C ALA A 321 15.82 25.35 5.70
N CYS A 322 15.48 24.83 4.51
CA CYS A 322 15.42 25.58 3.26
C CYS A 322 13.99 25.77 2.73
N VAL A 323 13.04 24.95 3.17
CA VAL A 323 11.63 25.00 2.75
C VAL A 323 10.74 25.01 3.99
N ASP A 324 9.72 25.86 3.97
CA ASP A 324 8.68 25.88 4.99
C ASP A 324 7.73 24.68 4.85
N GLU A 325 7.56 23.89 5.91
CA GLU A 325 6.77 22.65 5.86
C GLU A 325 5.27 22.88 5.68
N LEU A 326 4.74 24.04 6.10
CA LEU A 326 3.31 24.36 6.02
C LEU A 326 2.92 24.99 4.69
N THR A 327 3.82 25.77 4.10
CA THR A 327 3.52 26.57 2.90
C THR A 327 4.27 26.11 1.65
N GLY A 328 5.31 25.28 1.79
CA GLY A 328 6.20 24.90 0.69
C GLY A 328 7.08 26.05 0.18
N ALA A 329 7.05 27.21 0.83
CA ALA A 329 7.80 28.39 0.42
C ALA A 329 9.30 28.23 0.72
N LYS A 330 10.15 28.64 -0.22
CA LYS A 330 11.61 28.61 -0.02
C LYS A 330 12.03 29.70 0.97
N LYS A 331 12.77 29.29 2.00
CA LYS A 331 13.43 30.17 2.99
C LYS A 331 14.81 30.64 2.53
N THR A 332 15.36 30.04 1.48
CA THR A 332 16.68 30.38 0.95
C THR A 332 16.65 31.64 0.10
N ASP A 333 17.42 32.65 0.49
CA ASP A 333 17.69 33.84 -0.33
C ASP A 333 18.61 33.48 -1.51
N PRO A 334 18.16 33.65 -2.78
CA PRO A 334 18.97 33.38 -3.97
C PRO A 334 20.27 34.20 -4.04
N LEU A 335 20.31 35.40 -3.43
CA LEU A 335 21.48 36.28 -3.43
C LEU A 335 22.56 35.85 -2.42
N GLY A 336 22.20 35.00 -1.46
CA GLY A 336 23.11 34.51 -0.42
C GLY A 336 23.96 33.29 -0.80
N ILE A 337 23.73 32.69 -1.97
CA ILE A 337 24.45 31.48 -2.41
C ILE A 337 25.55 31.86 -3.40
N ALA A 338 26.81 31.67 -2.99
CA ALA A 338 27.99 32.02 -3.79
C ALA A 338 28.08 31.26 -5.12
N ASP A 339 28.52 31.94 -6.18
CA ASP A 339 28.73 31.35 -7.51
C ASP A 339 29.82 30.27 -7.56
N GLY A 340 30.76 30.31 -6.60
CA GLY A 340 31.85 29.33 -6.47
C GLY A 340 31.53 28.12 -5.59
N LEU A 341 30.26 27.87 -5.24
CA LEU A 341 29.86 26.77 -4.37
C LEU A 341 30.29 25.40 -4.94
N ARG A 342 30.82 24.52 -4.09
CA ARG A 342 31.23 23.16 -4.46
C ARG A 342 30.49 22.11 -3.63
N ALA A 343 30.24 20.95 -4.23
CA ALA A 343 29.86 19.75 -3.49
C ALA A 343 31.13 19.08 -2.95
N VAL A 344 31.30 19.10 -1.62
CA VAL A 344 32.46 18.54 -0.91
C VAL A 344 32.33 17.02 -0.79
N ALA A 345 31.11 16.52 -0.58
CA ALA A 345 30.81 15.10 -0.54
C ALA A 345 29.43 14.82 -1.12
N ILE A 346 29.29 13.64 -1.73
CA ILE A 346 28.02 13.13 -2.25
C ILE A 346 27.93 11.67 -1.82
N GLN A 347 26.88 11.33 -1.07
CA GLN A 347 26.67 9.99 -0.54
C GLN A 347 25.29 9.48 -1.00
N PRO A 348 25.20 8.29 -1.60
CA PRO A 348 23.90 7.68 -1.87
C PRO A 348 23.22 7.30 -0.55
N VAL A 349 21.95 7.65 -0.41
CA VAL A 349 21.10 7.25 0.72
C VAL A 349 20.09 6.24 0.21
N GLY A 350 20.34 4.97 0.53
CA GLY A 350 19.57 3.85 -0.02
C GLY A 350 19.61 3.82 -1.55
N ARG A 351 18.46 3.47 -2.16
CA ARG A 351 18.28 3.41 -3.61
C ARG A 351 17.42 4.56 -4.16
N TYR A 352 17.36 5.70 -3.46
CA TYR A 352 16.34 6.72 -3.77
C TYR A 352 16.79 8.17 -3.74
N ALA A 353 17.89 8.50 -3.07
CA ALA A 353 18.35 9.88 -2.95
C ALA A 353 19.86 9.99 -2.85
N LEU A 354 20.36 11.22 -3.08
CA LEU A 354 21.72 11.63 -2.79
C LEU A 354 21.72 12.61 -1.61
N HIS A 355 22.57 12.34 -0.62
CA HIS A 355 22.96 13.32 0.38
C HIS A 355 24.14 14.12 -0.15
N ILE A 356 24.00 15.45 -0.24
CA ILE A 356 25.04 16.34 -0.78
C ILE A 356 25.48 17.31 0.31
N ILE A 357 26.79 17.35 0.55
CA ILE A 357 27.44 18.27 1.48
C ILE A 357 28.10 19.38 0.67
N PHE A 358 27.74 20.63 0.96
CA PHE A 358 28.21 21.81 0.23
C PHE A 358 29.31 22.54 1.00
N SER A 359 30.13 23.29 0.26
CA SER A 359 31.26 24.06 0.82
C SER A 359 30.83 25.28 1.64
N ASP A 360 29.55 25.68 1.63
CA ASP A 360 28.98 26.69 2.52
C ASP A 360 28.62 26.15 3.91
N GLY A 361 28.95 24.88 4.19
CA GLY A 361 28.62 24.19 5.43
C GLY A 361 27.23 23.55 5.44
N HIS A 362 26.45 23.69 4.38
CA HIS A 362 25.13 23.06 4.29
C HIS A 362 25.23 21.55 4.03
N ALA A 363 24.64 20.75 4.91
CA ALA A 363 24.80 19.29 4.89
C ALA A 363 23.51 18.51 5.23
N THR A 364 22.32 19.10 5.10
CA THR A 364 21.05 18.44 5.49
C THR A 364 20.16 18.08 4.29
N GLY A 365 20.55 18.43 3.07
CA GLY A 365 19.77 18.18 1.87
C GLY A 365 19.83 16.74 1.38
N LEU A 366 18.67 16.09 1.29
CA LEU A 366 18.48 14.80 0.62
C LEU A 366 17.78 15.01 -0.73
N TYR A 367 18.50 14.74 -1.82
CA TYR A 367 18.05 14.98 -3.20
C TYR A 367 17.51 13.68 -3.79
N GLY A 368 16.18 13.54 -3.84
CA GLY A 368 15.54 12.39 -4.47
C GLY A 368 15.89 12.27 -5.96
N PHE A 369 16.05 11.05 -6.46
CA PHE A 369 16.42 10.81 -7.87
C PHE A 369 15.39 11.37 -8.86
N GLU A 370 14.10 11.33 -8.53
CA GLU A 370 13.04 11.93 -9.34
C GLU A 370 13.15 13.45 -9.44
N LEU A 371 13.51 14.12 -8.33
CA LEU A 371 13.73 15.56 -8.31
C LEU A 371 14.90 15.92 -9.24
N LEU A 372 16.03 15.20 -9.11
CA LEU A 372 17.20 15.41 -9.97
C LEU A 372 16.86 15.23 -11.45
N ARG A 373 15.99 14.28 -11.79
CA ARG A 373 15.55 14.06 -13.17
C ARG A 373 14.62 15.13 -13.71
N LYS A 374 13.72 15.66 -12.86
CA LYS A 374 12.87 16.82 -13.23
C LYS A 374 13.71 18.08 -13.46
N LEU A 375 14.76 18.27 -12.66
CA LEU A 375 15.69 19.40 -12.82
C LEU A 375 16.48 19.32 -14.14
N ASP A 376 16.86 18.11 -14.55
CA ASP A 376 17.56 17.89 -15.82
C ASP A 376 16.67 18.20 -17.04
N SER A 377 15.37 17.84 -16.98
CA SER A 377 14.42 18.13 -18.07
C SER A 377 14.02 19.61 -18.17
N SER A 378 14.16 20.38 -17.10
CA SER A 378 13.82 21.81 -17.07
C SER A 378 14.97 22.75 -17.44
N GLY A 379 16.19 22.21 -17.61
CA GLY A 379 17.37 22.95 -18.05
C GLY A 379 17.72 22.81 -19.54
N SER A 380 16.84 22.20 -20.35
CA SER A 380 17.07 21.93 -21.78
C SER A 380 16.33 22.88 -22.74
N SER A 381 15.85 24.02 -22.25
CA SER A 381 15.12 25.04 -23.04
C SER A 381 15.84 26.37 -23.03
#